data_AF-A0A2S0MWJ3-F1
#
_entry.id   AF-A0A2S0MWJ3-F1
#
_cell.length_a   1.000
_cell.length_b   1.000
_cell.length_c   1.000
_cell.angle_alpha   90.00
_cell.angle_beta   90.00
_cell.angle_gamma   90.00
#
_symmetry.space_group_name_H-M   'P 1'
#
loop_
_entity.id
_entity.type
_entity.pdbx_description
1 polymer ?
#
loop_
_entity_poly.entity_id
_entity_poly.type
_entity_poly.pdbx_seq_one_letter_code
_entity_poly.pdbx_strand_id
1 'polypeptide(L)' 'MATPWTLERRQRQAELIRQWQPWKQSTGPRTPEGKATASRNAWQGGHRAQLRELTQALNAELAEMRRINNMARG' A
#
# COMPACT_ATOMS: atom_id res chain seq x y z
N MET A 1 18.87 12.02 -7.69
CA MET A 1 18.06 12.27 -8.91
C MET A 1 17.15 13.45 -8.65
N ALA A 2 17.28 14.55 -9.40
CA ALA A 2 16.35 15.68 -9.28
C ALA A 2 14.98 15.26 -9.85
N THR A 3 13.94 15.29 -9.02
CA THR A 3 12.58 15.00 -9.49
C THR A 3 12.14 16.07 -10.49
N PRO A 4 11.48 15.73 -11.61
CA PRO A 4 11.05 16.69 -12.65
C PRO A 4 9.98 17.70 -12.18
N TRP A 5 9.57 17.61 -10.92
CA TRP A 5 8.56 18.43 -10.25
C TRP A 5 9.19 19.46 -9.30
N THR A 6 9.71 20.55 -9.87
CA THR A 6 10.08 21.74 -9.08
C THR A 6 8.84 22.37 -8.43
N LEU A 7 9.04 23.23 -7.43
CA LEU A 7 7.94 23.94 -6.77
C LEU A 7 7.18 24.83 -7.76
N GLU A 8 7.91 25.61 -8.56
CA GLU A 8 7.36 26.47 -9.61
C GLU A 8 6.48 25.70 -10.60
N ARG A 9 6.96 24.53 -11.05
CA ARG A 9 6.19 23.67 -11.97
C ARG A 9 4.90 23.15 -11.32
N ARG A 10 4.94 22.79 -10.03
CA ARG A 10 3.74 22.37 -9.29
C ARG A 10 2.73 23.52 -9.16
N GLN A 11 3.20 24.74 -8.89
CA GLN A 11 2.34 25.92 -8.79
C GLN A 11 1.68 26.25 -10.13
N ARG A 12 2.45 26.31 -11.21
CA ARG A 12 1.93 26.52 -12.57
C ARG A 12 0.90 25.46 -12.95
N GLN A 13 1.17 24.19 -12.66
CA GLN A 13 0.22 23.12 -12.93
C GLN A 13 -1.06 23.25 -12.10
N ALA A 14 -0.95 23.66 -10.83
CA ALA A 14 -2.11 23.88 -9.96
C ALA A 14 -3.00 25.03 -10.48
N GLU A 15 -2.40 26.10 -11.01
CA GLU A 15 -3.15 27.19 -11.66
C GLU A 15 -3.91 26.71 -12.90
N LEU A 16 -3.25 25.96 -13.80
CA LEU A 16 -3.90 25.39 -14.99
C LEU A 16 -5.05 24.44 -14.61
N ILE A 17 -4.83 23.56 -13.62
CA ILE A 17 -5.87 22.65 -13.12
C ILE A 17 -7.06 23.43 -12.54
N ARG A 18 -6.82 24.57 -11.86
CA ARG A 18 -7.89 25.47 -11.38
C ARG A 18 -8.66 26.18 -12.49
N GLN A 19 -8.02 26.44 -13.62
CA GLN A 19 -8.68 27.00 -14.81
C GLN A 19 -9.54 25.93 -15.50
N TRP A 20 -9.00 24.73 -15.73
CA TRP A 20 -9.71 23.65 -16.43
C TRP A 20 -10.81 23.00 -15.60
N GLN A 21 -10.67 23.01 -14.27
CA GLN A 21 -11.65 22.46 -13.31
C GLN A 21 -12.13 21.05 -13.69
N PRO A 22 -11.25 20.10 -14.04
CA PRO A 22 -11.64 18.81 -14.61
C PRO A 22 -12.57 18.00 -13.69
N TRP A 23 -12.52 18.24 -12.37
CA TRP A 23 -13.43 17.61 -11.41
C TRP A 23 -14.91 17.94 -11.65
N LYS A 24 -15.23 19.07 -12.29
CA LYS A 24 -16.62 19.42 -12.63
C LYS A 24 -17.25 18.44 -13.62
N GLN A 25 -16.44 17.78 -14.45
CA GLN A 25 -16.89 16.76 -15.39
C GLN A 25 -16.70 15.34 -14.85
N SER A 26 -16.20 15.18 -13.63
CA SER A 26 -15.98 13.86 -13.04
C SER A 26 -17.31 13.18 -12.73
N THR A 27 -17.55 12.05 -13.38
CA THR A 27 -18.72 11.18 -13.14
C THR A 27 -18.35 10.05 -12.19
N GLY A 28 -17.85 10.41 -11.01
CA GLY A 28 -17.53 9.43 -9.95
C GLY A 28 -18.71 8.49 -9.64
N PRO A 29 -18.48 7.41 -8.89
CA PRO A 29 -19.49 6.39 -8.66
C PRO A 29 -20.77 6.96 -8.06
N ARG A 30 -21.88 6.84 -8.81
CA ARG A 30 -23.20 7.37 -8.42
C ARG A 30 -24.02 6.39 -7.59
N THR A 31 -23.68 5.11 -7.63
CA THR A 31 -24.41 4.06 -6.91
C THR A 31 -23.75 3.72 -5.56
N PRO A 32 -24.51 3.21 -4.58
CA PRO A 32 -23.96 2.71 -3.32
C PRO A 32 -22.84 1.68 -3.52
N GLU A 33 -23.01 0.75 -4.46
CA GLU A 33 -22.05 -0.32 -4.77
C GLU A 33 -20.75 0.25 -5.38
N GLY A 34 -20.89 1.24 -6.26
CA GLY A 34 -19.75 1.94 -6.84
C GLY A 34 -18.95 2.72 -5.78
N LYS A 35 -19.65 3.36 -4.83
CA LYS A 35 -19.01 4.06 -3.71
C LYS A 35 -18.29 3.09 -2.78
N ALA A 36 -18.92 1.95 -2.46
CA ALA A 36 -18.31 0.91 -1.64
C ALA A 36 -17.08 0.29 -2.31
N THR A 37 -17.06 0.19 -3.63
CA THR A 37 -15.88 -0.27 -4.37
C THR A 37 -14.76 0.78 -4.33
N ALA A 38 -15.07 2.04 -4.61
CA ALA A 38 -14.09 3.12 -4.61
C ALA A 38 -13.49 3.41 -3.23
N SER A 39 -14.24 3.21 -2.13
CA SER A 39 -13.74 3.41 -0.77
C SER A 39 -12.64 2.40 -0.39
N ARG A 40 -12.62 1.23 -1.02
CA ARG A 40 -11.57 0.22 -0.80
C ARG A 40 -10.22 0.62 -1.37
N ASN A 41 -10.15 1.60 -2.28
CA ASN A 41 -8.88 2.10 -2.82
C ASN A 41 -8.02 2.82 -1.77
N ALA A 42 -8.61 3.23 -0.65
CA ALA A 42 -7.85 3.80 0.48
C ALA A 42 -6.98 2.73 1.19
N TRP A 43 -7.31 1.44 1.06
CA TRP A 43 -6.53 0.36 1.63
C TRP A 43 -5.27 0.11 0.80
N GLN A 44 -4.11 0.52 1.32
CA GLN A 44 -2.81 0.35 0.66
C GLN A 44 -2.14 -0.99 0.98
N GLY A 45 -2.86 -1.92 1.60
CA GLY A 45 -2.28 -3.13 2.19
C GLY A 45 -1.78 -2.88 3.62
N GLY A 46 -0.88 -3.75 4.08
CA GLY A 46 -0.32 -3.70 5.45
C GLY A 46 -0.10 -5.10 6.03
N HIS A 47 -1.01 -6.03 5.71
CA HIS A 47 -0.92 -7.42 6.15
C HIS A 47 0.36 -8.12 5.66
N ARG A 48 0.93 -7.73 4.50
CA ARG A 48 2.16 -8.36 3.99
C ARG A 48 3.34 -8.20 4.94
N ALA A 49 3.48 -7.05 5.60
CA ALA A 49 4.55 -6.81 6.57
C ALA A 49 4.36 -7.68 7.81
N GLN A 50 3.14 -7.68 8.37
CA GLN A 50 2.77 -8.49 9.53
C GLN A 50 2.93 -10.00 9.26
N LEU A 51 2.49 -10.47 8.09
CA LEU A 51 2.64 -11.88 7.69
C LEU A 51 4.11 -12.27 7.51
N ARG A 52 4.96 -11.33 7.07
CA ARG A 52 6.40 -11.56 6.94
C ARG A 52 7.06 -11.70 8.31
N GLU A 53 6.71 -10.83 9.27
CA GLU A 53 7.18 -10.95 10.66
C GLU A 53 6.73 -12.28 11.28
N LEU A 54 5.45 -12.64 11.13
CA LEU A 54 4.91 -13.90 11.61
C LEU A 54 5.66 -15.11 11.02
N THR A 55 5.92 -15.07 9.71
CA THR A 55 6.66 -16.14 9.01
C THR A 55 8.09 -16.26 9.53
N GLN A 56 8.77 -15.15 9.83
CA GLN A 56 10.12 -15.18 10.39
C GLN A 56 10.13 -15.80 11.80
N ALA A 57 9.20 -15.39 12.66
CA ALA A 57 9.07 -15.96 14.00
C ALA A 57 8.81 -17.47 13.94
N LEU A 58 7.87 -17.92 13.10
CA LEU A 58 7.56 -19.34 12.95
C LEU A 58 8.76 -20.15 12.45
N ASN A 59 9.51 -19.61 11.48
CA ASN A 59 10.69 -20.29 10.96
C ASN A 59 11.81 -20.42 12.00
N ALA A 60 11.96 -19.44 12.89
CA ALA A 60 12.92 -19.51 13.99
C ALA A 60 12.55 -20.63 14.98
N GLU A 61 11.28 -20.70 15.38
CA GLU A 61 10.77 -21.77 16.25
C GLU A 61 10.97 -23.16 15.63
N LEU A 62 10.63 -23.31 14.34
CA LEU A 62 10.80 -24.59 13.64
C LEU A 62 12.28 -24.99 13.51
N ALA A 63 13.18 -24.02 13.32
CA ALA A 63 14.61 -24.29 13.30
C ALA A 63 15.12 -24.80 14.66
N GLU A 64 14.64 -24.22 15.75
CA GLU A 64 15.01 -24.65 17.10
C GLU A 64 14.44 -26.02 17.44
N MET A 65 13.17 -26.29 17.10
CA MET A 65 12.58 -27.62 17.26
C MET A 65 13.38 -28.69 16.50
N ARG A 66 13.84 -28.38 15.28
CA ARG A 66 14.71 -29.29 14.49
C ARG A 66 16.05 -29.51 15.19
N ARG A 67 16.65 -28.45 15.75
CA ARG A 67 17.89 -28.56 16.51
C ARG A 67 17.73 -29.48 17.71
N ILE A 68 16.70 -29.25 18.53
CA ILE A 68 16.42 -30.06 19.73
C ILE A 68 16.18 -31.52 19.35
N ASN A 69 15.35 -31.77 18.34
CA ASN A 69 15.08 -33.14 17.87
C ASN A 69 16.34 -33.85 17.36
N ASN A 70 17.25 -33.14 16.70
CA ASN A 70 18.51 -33.72 16.26
C ASN A 70 19.44 -34.04 17.43
N MET A 71 19.46 -33.19 18.47
CA MET A 71 20.23 -33.46 19.70
C MET A 71 19.67 -34.63 20.52
N ALA A 72 18.35 -34.84 20.50
CA ALA A 72 17.70 -35.95 21.20
C ALA A 72 17.78 -37.30 20.45
N ARG A 73 18.19 -37.28 19.17
CA ARG A 73 18.29 -38.47 18.30
C ARG A 73 19.73 -38.93 18.07
N GLY A 74 20.73 -38.17 18.52
CA GLY A 74 22.14 -38.58 18.59
C GLY A 74 22.46 -39.13 19.97
#